data_AF-A0A1H5TMP2-F1
#
_entry.id   AF-A0A1H5TMP2-F1
#
_cell.length_a   1.000
_cell.length_b   1.000
_cell.length_c   1.000
_cell.angle_alpha   90.00
_cell.angle_beta   90.00
_cell.angle_gamma   90.00
#
_symmetry.space_group_name_H-M   'P 1'
#
loop_
_entity.id
_entity.type
_entity.pdbx_description
1 polymer ?
#
loop_
_entity_poly.entity_id
_entity_poly.type
_entity_poly.pdbx_seq_one_letter_code
_entity_poly.pdbx_strand_id
1 'polypeptide(L)'
;MFTRKLYSGSSRSFAKGFALCAVIFYSTLSFAGGTGWNNSSDPYALYGLCLSGSIGSALGSKQFIITGIGETLTNVLAITVLDCKPFNGGGTQKIACPTDSPYAYCTNTGNDGGGNNLTLGVLKLNAKTNPNGLYTGCPGGAQLKPKLSLIKRVRDPRLIKGAVTLSCDTATVAKSTKAAVVDCPAGPDPYDYCLSTPNDGSGNAVKIGVVAAKDAGDPYGMYGECNTTPSAYGIEKGFKSKATLVTSVGLSMDTVRSIDLIGCNAPVGIGSWFPENMVTGSCSEIPIPLAWANRYSYCIWGTDDKGNGVVAGVNQ
;
A
#
# COMPACT_ATOMS: atom_id res chain seq x y z
N MET A 1 6.79 -52.92 -52.33
CA MET A 1 5.38 -53.34 -52.19
C MET A 1 4.64 -52.17 -51.53
N PHE A 2 3.78 -51.50 -52.33
CA PHE A 2 2.71 -50.52 -52.05
C PHE A 2 2.89 -49.44 -50.96
N THR A 3 2.57 -48.15 -51.11
CA THR A 3 2.45 -47.17 -52.21
C THR A 3 2.02 -45.86 -51.51
N ARG A 4 2.47 -44.70 -52.02
CA ARG A 4 1.82 -43.41 -51.74
C ARG A 4 0.35 -43.44 -52.18
N LYS A 5 -0.54 -42.73 -51.47
CA LYS A 5 -1.78 -42.21 -52.05
C LYS A 5 -1.92 -40.72 -51.71
N LEU A 6 -1.81 -39.92 -52.77
CA LEU A 6 -2.34 -38.57 -52.90
C LEU A 6 -3.84 -38.69 -53.21
N TYR A 7 -4.67 -37.81 -52.64
CA TYR A 7 -5.87 -37.24 -53.26
C TYR A 7 -5.99 -35.80 -52.71
N SER A 8 -5.81 -34.78 -53.55
CA SER A 8 -6.87 -34.09 -54.32
C SER A 8 -7.80 -33.34 -53.37
N GLY A 9 -7.88 -32.01 -53.35
CA GLY A 9 -7.88 -31.09 -54.48
C GLY A 9 -9.28 -30.52 -54.61
N SER A 10 -9.53 -29.34 -54.05
CA SER A 10 -10.62 -28.45 -54.45
C SER A 10 -10.31 -27.04 -53.98
N SER A 11 -10.13 -26.16 -54.95
CA SER A 11 -9.76 -24.76 -54.80
C SER A 11 -11.00 -23.87 -54.96
N ARG A 12 -10.87 -22.66 -54.41
CA ARG A 12 -11.63 -21.42 -54.66
C ARG A 12 -12.93 -21.22 -53.87
N SER A 13 -12.87 -20.26 -52.94
CA SER A 13 -13.63 -19.02 -53.13
C SER A 13 -13.04 -17.87 -52.31
N PHE A 14 -12.81 -16.77 -53.01
CA PHE A 14 -12.45 -15.45 -52.49
C PHE A 14 -13.58 -14.96 -51.57
N ALA A 15 -13.26 -14.69 -50.31
CA ALA A 15 -14.03 -13.77 -49.50
C ALA A 15 -13.06 -12.73 -48.94
N LYS A 16 -13.13 -11.53 -49.50
CA LYS A 16 -12.52 -10.31 -48.99
C LYS A 16 -13.12 -10.03 -47.62
N GLY A 17 -12.45 -10.47 -46.56
CA GLY A 17 -12.75 -10.12 -45.18
C GLY A 17 -11.65 -9.19 -44.67
N PHE A 18 -12.04 -7.97 -44.30
CA PHE A 18 -11.20 -6.96 -43.67
C PHE A 18 -10.29 -7.58 -42.60
N ALA A 19 -8.98 -7.61 -42.85
CA ALA A 19 -8.00 -7.82 -41.80
C ALA A 19 -7.99 -6.57 -40.93
N LEU A 20 -8.83 -6.58 -39.90
CA LEU A 20 -8.74 -5.67 -38.79
C LEU A 20 -7.36 -5.92 -38.16
N CYS A 21 -6.41 -5.02 -38.39
CA CYS A 21 -5.19 -4.92 -37.59
C CYS A 21 -5.62 -4.62 -36.15
N ALA A 22 -5.97 -5.66 -35.40
CA ALA A 22 -5.93 -5.61 -33.95
C ALA A 22 -4.44 -5.49 -33.60
N VAL A 23 -3.98 -4.25 -33.45
CA VAL A 23 -2.81 -3.95 -32.64
C VAL A 23 -3.20 -4.40 -31.24
N ILE A 24 -2.95 -5.68 -30.97
CA ILE A 24 -2.92 -6.21 -29.61
C ILE A 24 -1.71 -5.50 -28.99
N PHE A 25 -1.98 -4.37 -28.35
CA PHE A 25 -1.10 -3.87 -27.31
C PHE A 25 -1.01 -5.00 -26.29
N TYR A 26 0.04 -5.79 -26.38
CA TYR A 26 0.56 -6.54 -25.26
C TYR A 26 1.03 -5.50 -24.24
N SER A 27 0.08 -4.98 -23.45
CA SER A 27 0.40 -4.48 -22.12
C SER A 27 0.74 -5.70 -21.26
N THR A 28 1.96 -6.22 -21.42
CA THR A 28 2.58 -7.02 -20.38
C THR A 28 2.94 -6.08 -19.23
N LEU A 29 1.93 -5.59 -18.51
CA LEU A 29 2.09 -5.34 -17.09
C LEU A 29 2.08 -6.71 -16.43
N SER A 30 3.22 -7.40 -16.53
CA SER A 30 3.52 -8.56 -15.71
C SER A 30 3.70 -8.09 -14.28
N PHE A 31 2.61 -7.85 -13.54
CA PHE A 31 2.63 -7.88 -12.08
C PHE A 31 2.66 -9.36 -11.63
N ALA A 32 3.78 -10.02 -11.94
CA ALA A 32 4.04 -11.38 -11.50
C ALA A 32 4.99 -11.33 -10.29
N GLY A 33 4.41 -11.17 -9.09
CA GLY A 33 5.01 -11.75 -7.88
C GLY A 33 5.72 -10.85 -6.87
N GLY A 34 5.28 -9.60 -6.67
CA GLY A 34 5.66 -8.87 -5.46
C GLY A 34 4.96 -9.43 -4.21
N THR A 35 5.63 -9.46 -3.06
CA THR A 35 4.95 -9.64 -1.76
C THR A 35 4.04 -8.46 -1.48
N GLY A 36 3.06 -8.62 -0.57
CA GLY A 36 2.28 -7.47 -0.13
C GLY A 36 3.16 -6.36 0.48
N TRP A 37 4.38 -6.69 0.93
CA TRP A 37 5.35 -5.74 1.48
C TRP A 37 5.70 -4.64 0.49
N ASN A 38 5.79 -5.00 -0.80
CA ASN A 38 6.07 -4.02 -1.86
C ASN A 38 4.92 -3.02 -2.06
N ASN A 39 3.70 -3.41 -1.71
CA ASN A 39 2.51 -2.57 -1.82
C ASN A 39 2.31 -1.68 -0.58
N SER A 40 3.02 -1.94 0.51
CA SER A 40 2.98 -1.03 1.66
C SER A 40 3.69 0.27 1.30
N SER A 41 3.11 1.42 1.64
CA SER A 41 3.77 2.73 1.56
C SER A 41 4.40 3.15 2.91
N ASP A 42 4.28 2.33 3.95
CA ASP A 42 4.87 2.58 5.26
C ASP A 42 6.40 2.67 5.16
N PRO A 43 7.03 3.76 5.66
CA PRO A 43 8.48 3.91 5.68
C PRO A 43 9.23 2.84 6.49
N TYR A 44 8.56 2.26 7.50
CA TYR A 44 9.13 1.24 8.39
C TYR A 44 8.80 -0.19 7.94
N ALA A 45 7.90 -0.36 6.97
CA ALA A 45 7.64 -1.67 6.40
C ALA A 45 8.84 -2.20 5.63
N LEU A 46 8.93 -3.53 5.58
CA LEU A 46 9.85 -4.22 4.70
C LEU A 46 9.42 -4.06 3.23
N TYR A 47 10.31 -4.43 2.32
CA TYR A 47 10.06 -4.69 0.91
C TYR A 47 10.73 -6.01 0.53
N GLY A 48 10.51 -6.54 -0.68
CA GLY A 48 11.33 -7.61 -1.24
C GLY A 48 10.54 -8.76 -1.87
N LEU A 49 11.23 -9.88 -2.08
CA LEU A 49 10.84 -10.97 -3.00
C LEU A 49 10.64 -10.49 -4.43
N CYS A 50 11.60 -9.72 -4.94
CA CYS A 50 11.60 -9.24 -6.32
C CYS A 50 11.82 -10.35 -7.39
N LEU A 51 12.00 -11.59 -6.93
CA LEU A 51 12.05 -12.81 -7.75
C LEU A 51 10.88 -13.71 -7.34
N SER A 52 9.94 -13.97 -8.26
CA SER A 52 8.95 -15.02 -8.06
C SER A 52 9.57 -16.39 -8.36
N GLY A 53 9.71 -17.24 -7.33
CA GLY A 53 9.92 -18.69 -7.51
C GLY A 53 11.35 -19.24 -7.41
N SER A 54 12.38 -18.45 -7.06
CA SER A 54 13.77 -18.96 -6.97
C SER A 54 14.51 -18.43 -5.74
N ILE A 55 15.37 -19.29 -5.18
CA ILE A 55 16.32 -19.02 -4.09
C ILE A 55 17.22 -17.85 -4.52
N GLY A 56 17.18 -16.71 -3.81
CA GLY A 56 18.09 -15.59 -4.09
C GLY A 56 17.56 -14.19 -3.79
N SER A 57 16.26 -14.02 -3.50
CA SER A 57 15.69 -12.74 -3.05
C SER A 57 15.19 -12.84 -1.60
N ALA A 58 15.51 -11.84 -0.78
CA ALA A 58 15.10 -11.74 0.62
C ALA A 58 14.26 -10.47 0.88
N LEU A 59 13.62 -10.41 2.05
CA LEU A 59 13.01 -9.18 2.53
C LEU A 59 14.09 -8.20 3.01
N GLY A 60 13.89 -6.91 2.74
CA GLY A 60 14.79 -5.81 3.10
C GLY A 60 14.04 -4.64 3.74
N SER A 61 14.76 -3.79 4.48
CA SER A 61 14.19 -2.60 5.13
C SER A 61 14.26 -1.39 4.22
N LYS A 62 13.12 -0.72 3.96
CA LYS A 62 13.11 0.53 3.18
C LYS A 62 13.93 1.62 3.83
N GLN A 63 13.83 1.74 5.17
CA GLN A 63 14.62 2.68 5.95
C GLN A 63 16.12 2.48 5.71
N PHE A 64 16.61 1.23 5.69
CA PHE A 64 18.02 0.94 5.50
C PHE A 64 18.55 1.49 4.18
N ILE A 65 17.77 1.36 3.08
CA ILE A 65 18.10 1.91 1.77
C ILE A 65 18.20 3.44 1.82
N ILE A 66 17.24 4.10 2.48
CA ILE A 66 17.24 5.57 2.62
C ILE A 66 18.44 6.05 3.43
N THR A 67 18.73 5.41 4.57
CA THR A 67 19.90 5.78 5.38
C THR A 67 21.22 5.47 4.66
N GLY A 68 21.25 4.43 3.83
CA GLY A 68 22.43 4.03 3.05
C GLY A 68 22.87 5.06 2.01
N ILE A 69 21.98 5.97 1.57
CA ILE A 69 22.31 7.10 0.70
C ILE A 69 22.49 8.42 1.45
N GLY A 70 22.63 8.38 2.77
CA GLY A 70 22.81 9.56 3.61
C GLY A 70 21.55 10.40 3.81
N GLU A 71 20.37 9.87 3.48
CA GLU A 71 19.09 10.52 3.77
C GLU A 71 18.57 10.12 5.16
N THR A 72 17.67 10.93 5.70
CA THR A 72 16.98 10.65 6.97
C THR A 72 15.49 10.43 6.75
N LEU A 73 14.84 9.73 7.68
CA LEU A 73 13.37 9.60 7.70
C LEU A 73 12.66 10.85 8.22
N THR A 74 13.39 11.93 8.52
CA THR A 74 12.79 13.19 8.95
C THR A 74 11.82 13.70 7.90
N ASN A 75 10.58 13.97 8.33
CA ASN A 75 9.49 14.41 7.47
C ASN A 75 9.11 13.41 6.36
N VAL A 76 9.56 12.15 6.40
CA VAL A 76 9.12 11.13 5.44
C VAL A 76 7.70 10.68 5.80
N LEU A 77 6.81 10.82 4.83
CA LEU A 77 5.39 10.46 4.95
C LEU A 77 5.13 9.03 4.46
N ALA A 78 5.81 8.63 3.39
CA ALA A 78 5.66 7.33 2.75
C ALA A 78 6.91 6.95 1.96
N ILE A 79 7.18 5.65 1.85
CA ILE A 79 8.15 5.08 0.94
C ILE A 79 7.47 3.97 0.12
N THR A 80 7.30 4.21 -1.17
CA THR A 80 6.61 3.31 -2.09
C THR A 80 7.61 2.57 -2.98
N VAL A 81 7.43 1.25 -3.14
CA VAL A 81 8.20 0.48 -4.13
C VAL A 81 7.61 0.72 -5.51
N LEU A 82 8.36 1.38 -6.38
CA LEU A 82 7.93 1.74 -7.74
C LEU A 82 8.26 0.64 -8.75
N ASP A 83 9.38 -0.04 -8.54
CA ASP A 83 9.85 -1.17 -9.36
C ASP A 83 10.59 -2.14 -8.45
N CYS A 84 10.44 -3.44 -8.71
CA CYS A 84 11.05 -4.51 -7.91
C CYS A 84 11.31 -5.70 -8.84
N LYS A 85 12.58 -5.97 -9.09
CA LYS A 85 13.07 -6.97 -10.02
C LYS A 85 14.33 -7.67 -9.48
N PRO A 86 14.81 -8.75 -10.13
CA PRO A 86 16.04 -9.43 -9.70
C PRO A 86 17.25 -8.48 -9.70
N PHE A 87 18.20 -8.72 -8.80
CA PHE A 87 19.45 -7.93 -8.80
C PHE A 87 20.11 -7.94 -10.19
N ASN A 88 20.65 -6.79 -10.59
CA ASN A 88 21.41 -6.64 -11.83
C ASN A 88 22.81 -6.05 -11.60
N GLY A 89 23.24 -6.00 -10.33
CA GLY A 89 24.48 -5.35 -9.91
C GLY A 89 24.35 -3.83 -9.78
N GLY A 90 25.36 -3.19 -9.17
CA GLY A 90 25.36 -1.75 -8.91
C GLY A 90 24.92 -1.38 -7.49
N GLY A 91 25.35 -0.19 -7.04
CA GLY A 91 25.09 0.32 -5.70
C GLY A 91 23.72 0.97 -5.54
N THR A 92 23.50 1.59 -4.38
CA THR A 92 22.31 2.40 -4.11
C THR A 92 22.61 3.87 -4.42
N GLN A 93 21.71 4.53 -5.14
CA GLN A 93 21.84 5.93 -5.53
C GLN A 93 20.48 6.64 -5.66
N LYS A 94 20.48 7.97 -5.57
CA LYS A 94 19.32 8.77 -5.95
C LYS A 94 19.19 8.84 -7.45
N ILE A 95 17.95 8.83 -7.93
CA ILE A 95 17.59 9.00 -9.34
C ILE A 95 16.49 10.06 -9.49
N ALA A 96 16.27 10.53 -10.71
CA ALA A 96 15.11 11.35 -11.02
C ALA A 96 13.83 10.55 -10.81
N CYS A 97 12.83 11.16 -10.18
CA CYS A 97 11.49 10.58 -10.14
C CYS A 97 10.76 10.75 -11.47
N PRO A 98 9.74 9.91 -11.75
CA PRO A 98 8.83 10.17 -12.86
C PRO A 98 8.27 11.59 -12.81
N THR A 99 8.11 12.20 -13.98
CA THR A 99 7.49 13.52 -14.13
C THR A 99 6.12 13.53 -13.45
N ASP A 100 5.77 14.65 -12.81
CA ASP A 100 4.53 14.86 -12.06
C ASP A 100 4.29 13.95 -10.84
N SER A 101 5.24 13.08 -10.52
CA SER A 101 5.12 12.22 -9.34
C SER A 101 5.01 13.04 -8.04
N PRO A 102 4.38 12.48 -7.00
CA PRO A 102 4.26 13.14 -5.70
C PRO A 102 5.57 13.11 -4.91
N TYR A 103 6.51 12.24 -5.28
CA TYR A 103 7.73 11.95 -4.53
C TYR A 103 8.71 13.12 -4.55
N ALA A 104 9.34 13.37 -3.39
CA ALA A 104 10.37 14.39 -3.25
C ALA A 104 11.68 13.96 -3.93
N TYR A 105 11.99 12.67 -3.87
CA TYR A 105 13.08 12.05 -4.61
C TYR A 105 12.82 10.54 -4.75
N CYS A 106 13.57 9.93 -5.65
CA CYS A 106 13.50 8.50 -5.93
C CYS A 106 14.90 7.90 -5.79
N THR A 107 14.96 6.62 -5.47
CA THR A 107 16.22 5.89 -5.34
C THR A 107 16.18 4.66 -6.23
N ASN A 108 17.35 4.22 -6.68
CA ASN A 108 17.52 2.91 -7.27
C ASN A 108 18.63 2.17 -6.53
N THR A 109 18.37 0.91 -6.21
CA THR A 109 19.34 -0.03 -5.66
C THR A 109 19.46 -1.17 -6.66
N GLY A 110 20.63 -1.34 -7.29
CA GLY A 110 20.87 -2.43 -8.24
C GLY A 110 21.11 -3.81 -7.59
N ASN A 111 21.58 -3.79 -6.34
CA ASN A 111 21.67 -4.94 -5.43
C ASN A 111 21.61 -4.45 -3.98
N ASP A 112 20.60 -4.86 -3.23
CA ASP A 112 20.43 -4.50 -1.82
C ASP A 112 21.13 -5.45 -0.83
N GLY A 113 21.89 -6.43 -1.35
CA GLY A 113 22.51 -7.50 -0.55
C GLY A 113 21.56 -8.65 -0.23
N GLY A 114 20.25 -8.46 -0.46
CA GLY A 114 19.22 -9.49 -0.42
C GLY A 114 18.83 -10.00 -1.81
N GLY A 115 19.59 -9.68 -2.86
CA GLY A 115 19.34 -10.10 -4.24
C GLY A 115 18.19 -9.38 -4.94
N ASN A 116 17.77 -8.21 -4.42
CA ASN A 116 16.77 -7.36 -5.05
C ASN A 116 17.41 -6.22 -5.84
N ASN A 117 16.80 -5.86 -6.96
CA ASN A 117 16.87 -4.52 -7.54
C ASN A 117 15.54 -3.82 -7.31
N LEU A 118 15.59 -2.64 -6.69
CA LEU A 118 14.40 -1.87 -6.40
C LEU A 118 14.53 -0.40 -6.76
N THR A 119 13.40 0.18 -7.13
CA THR A 119 13.21 1.62 -7.21
C THR A 119 12.23 2.06 -6.14
N LEU A 120 12.62 3.03 -5.30
CA LEU A 120 11.74 3.60 -4.28
C LEU A 120 11.36 5.03 -4.63
N GLY A 121 10.11 5.40 -4.36
CA GLY A 121 9.64 6.78 -4.32
C GLY A 121 9.49 7.22 -2.87
N VAL A 122 10.15 8.31 -2.49
CA VAL A 122 10.08 8.85 -1.13
C VAL A 122 9.21 10.10 -1.11
N LEU A 123 8.10 10.00 -0.39
CA LEU A 123 7.21 11.14 -0.15
C LEU A 123 7.62 11.85 1.14
N LYS A 124 7.85 13.16 1.08
CA LYS A 124 8.15 14.00 2.25
C LYS A 124 7.07 15.04 2.50
N LEU A 125 6.92 15.43 3.76
CA LEU A 125 6.10 16.56 4.17
C LEU A 125 6.71 17.86 3.62
N ASN A 126 5.94 18.55 2.80
CA ASN A 126 6.27 19.83 2.19
C ASN A 126 4.96 20.55 1.81
N ALA A 127 5.04 21.70 1.11
CA ALA A 127 3.84 22.43 0.69
C ALA A 127 2.87 21.60 -0.18
N LYS A 128 3.38 20.73 -1.07
CA LYS A 128 2.57 19.85 -1.95
C LYS A 128 1.85 18.76 -1.16
N THR A 129 2.44 18.26 -0.08
CA THR A 129 1.92 17.13 0.70
C THR A 129 1.30 17.51 2.04
N ASN A 130 1.46 18.76 2.50
CA ASN A 130 0.89 19.23 3.77
C ASN A 130 -0.65 19.23 3.69
N PRO A 131 -1.35 18.53 4.60
CA PRO A 131 -2.81 18.54 4.67
C PRO A 131 -3.41 19.93 4.92
N ASN A 132 -2.69 20.79 5.66
CA ASN A 132 -3.10 22.18 5.91
C ASN A 132 -2.78 23.11 4.72
N GLY A 133 -2.00 22.63 3.75
CA GLY A 133 -1.74 23.35 2.50
C GLY A 133 -2.99 23.43 1.63
N LEU A 134 -3.08 24.50 0.85
CA LEU A 134 -4.14 24.71 -0.14
C LEU A 134 -4.09 23.65 -1.25
N TYR A 135 -5.20 23.46 -1.96
CA TYR A 135 -5.19 22.76 -3.23
C TYR A 135 -4.19 23.39 -4.21
N THR A 136 -3.68 22.58 -5.12
CA THR A 136 -2.70 22.98 -6.14
C THR A 136 -3.21 22.56 -7.51
N GLY A 137 -2.83 23.30 -8.55
CA GLY A 137 -3.24 22.99 -9.93
C GLY A 137 -4.65 23.45 -10.32
N CYS A 138 -5.33 24.21 -9.46
CA CYS A 138 -6.64 24.76 -9.76
C CYS A 138 -6.55 25.91 -10.81
N PRO A 139 -7.64 26.17 -11.56
CA PRO A 139 -7.72 27.31 -12.47
C PRO A 139 -7.44 28.66 -11.77
N GLY A 140 -6.94 29.63 -12.54
CA GLY A 140 -6.69 30.99 -12.04
C GLY A 140 -7.94 31.64 -11.46
N GLY A 141 -7.82 32.26 -10.28
CA GLY A 141 -8.94 32.88 -9.56
C GLY A 141 -9.81 31.93 -8.73
N ALA A 142 -9.48 30.63 -8.69
CA ALA A 142 -10.15 29.66 -7.83
C ALA A 142 -10.04 30.02 -6.35
N GLN A 143 -11.15 29.90 -5.61
CA GLN A 143 -11.15 30.06 -4.15
C GLN A 143 -10.66 28.76 -3.49
N LEU A 144 -9.36 28.70 -3.20
CA LEU A 144 -8.72 27.49 -2.68
C LEU A 144 -9.06 27.24 -1.21
N LYS A 145 -9.12 25.95 -0.84
CA LYS A 145 -9.24 25.51 0.56
C LYS A 145 -8.07 24.60 0.95
N PRO A 146 -7.77 24.49 2.25
CA PRO A 146 -6.87 23.46 2.75
C PRO A 146 -7.39 22.06 2.40
N LYS A 147 -6.49 21.14 2.02
CA LYS A 147 -6.87 19.74 1.72
C LYS A 147 -7.58 19.07 2.89
N LEU A 148 -7.16 19.38 4.12
CA LEU A 148 -7.77 18.90 5.37
C LEU A 148 -9.26 19.23 5.47
N SER A 149 -9.73 20.32 4.84
CA SER A 149 -11.14 20.72 4.86
C SER A 149 -12.07 19.71 4.16
N LEU A 150 -11.53 18.97 3.18
CA LEU A 150 -12.22 17.89 2.50
C LEU A 150 -12.14 16.60 3.32
N ILE A 151 -10.96 16.29 3.85
CA ILE A 151 -10.67 15.04 4.56
C ILE A 151 -11.52 14.91 5.82
N LYS A 152 -11.59 15.98 6.64
CA LYS A 152 -12.33 15.98 7.90
C LYS A 152 -13.84 15.72 7.78
N ARG A 153 -14.38 15.78 6.55
CA ARG A 153 -15.80 15.48 6.26
C ARG A 153 -16.07 13.99 6.06
N VAL A 154 -15.01 13.19 5.92
CA VAL A 154 -15.07 11.76 5.58
C VAL A 154 -14.35 10.91 6.61
N ARG A 155 -13.20 11.36 7.12
CA ARG A 155 -12.34 10.63 8.05
C ARG A 155 -11.80 11.52 9.16
N ASP A 156 -11.34 10.89 10.22
CA ASP A 156 -10.69 11.56 11.36
C ASP A 156 -9.37 12.22 10.91
N PRO A 157 -9.21 13.54 11.12
CA PRO A 157 -8.00 14.27 10.73
C PRO A 157 -6.74 13.83 11.49
N ARG A 158 -6.85 13.17 12.65
CA ARG A 158 -5.70 12.64 13.41
C ARG A 158 -4.96 11.53 12.68
N LEU A 159 -5.62 10.90 11.70
CA LEU A 159 -5.10 9.76 10.96
C LEU A 159 -4.34 10.19 9.69
N ILE A 160 -4.10 11.48 9.52
CA ILE A 160 -3.62 12.07 8.27
C ILE A 160 -2.25 12.69 8.48
N LYS A 161 -1.24 12.17 7.78
CA LYS A 161 0.09 12.77 7.75
C LYS A 161 0.36 13.56 6.48
N GLY A 162 -0.28 13.18 5.37
CA GLY A 162 -0.09 13.83 4.09
C GLY A 162 -1.35 13.85 3.23
N ALA A 163 -1.43 14.82 2.33
CA ALA A 163 -2.42 14.88 1.28
C ALA A 163 -1.87 15.57 0.04
N VAL A 164 -2.12 14.99 -1.12
CA VAL A 164 -1.69 15.49 -2.43
C VAL A 164 -2.92 15.82 -3.26
N THR A 165 -2.93 17.00 -3.89
CA THR A 165 -3.94 17.33 -4.90
C THR A 165 -3.62 16.54 -6.17
N LEU A 166 -4.53 15.65 -6.58
CA LEU A 166 -4.40 14.84 -7.79
C LEU A 166 -4.98 15.57 -9.00
N SER A 167 -6.10 16.25 -8.79
CA SER A 167 -6.69 17.16 -9.76
C SER A 167 -7.47 18.27 -9.06
N CYS A 168 -7.55 19.42 -9.69
CA CYS A 168 -8.37 20.54 -9.24
C CYS A 168 -8.88 21.32 -10.45
N ASP A 169 -10.19 21.38 -10.60
CA ASP A 169 -10.88 21.98 -11.75
C ASP A 169 -12.05 22.86 -11.27
N THR A 170 -12.67 23.59 -12.19
CA THR A 170 -13.93 24.28 -11.92
C THR A 170 -15.02 23.27 -11.55
N ALA A 171 -15.85 23.58 -10.55
CA ALA A 171 -16.94 22.72 -10.12
C ALA A 171 -17.85 22.31 -11.28
N THR A 172 -18.17 21.02 -11.33
CA THR A 172 -19.05 20.44 -12.37
C THR A 172 -20.52 20.48 -12.00
N VAL A 173 -20.83 20.87 -10.77
CA VAL A 173 -22.20 21.01 -10.24
C VAL A 173 -22.36 22.30 -9.45
N ALA A 174 -23.55 22.90 -9.47
CA ALA A 174 -23.81 24.19 -8.84
C ALA A 174 -23.80 24.16 -7.30
N LYS A 175 -24.26 23.05 -6.69
CA LYS A 175 -24.35 22.91 -5.23
C LYS A 175 -23.14 22.20 -4.66
N SER A 176 -22.74 22.55 -3.43
CA SER A 176 -21.71 21.83 -2.70
C SER A 176 -22.09 20.36 -2.52
N THR A 177 -21.12 19.48 -2.68
CA THR A 177 -21.28 18.03 -2.55
C THR A 177 -20.35 17.47 -1.47
N LYS A 178 -20.83 16.47 -0.74
CA LYS A 178 -20.00 15.75 0.23
C LYS A 178 -18.91 14.98 -0.53
N ALA A 179 -17.69 15.01 -0.02
CA ALA A 179 -16.61 14.21 -0.58
C ALA A 179 -16.91 12.71 -0.45
N ALA A 180 -16.61 11.96 -1.49
CA ALA A 180 -16.73 10.51 -1.52
C ALA A 180 -15.34 9.86 -1.61
N VAL A 181 -15.22 8.66 -1.04
CA VAL A 181 -14.05 7.81 -1.28
C VAL A 181 -14.15 7.28 -2.70
N VAL A 182 -13.06 7.40 -3.46
CA VAL A 182 -12.95 6.96 -4.86
C VAL A 182 -11.65 6.21 -5.05
N ASP A 183 -11.54 5.47 -6.16
CA ASP A 183 -10.32 4.78 -6.51
C ASP A 183 -9.15 5.77 -6.73
N CYS A 184 -7.99 5.39 -6.21
CA CYS A 184 -6.75 6.09 -6.47
C CYS A 184 -6.21 5.81 -7.89
N PRO A 185 -5.31 6.67 -8.43
CA PRO A 185 -4.67 6.41 -9.71
C PRO A 185 -4.04 5.01 -9.75
N ALA A 186 -4.19 4.29 -10.85
CA ALA A 186 -3.55 2.98 -10.98
C ALA A 186 -2.03 3.10 -11.00
N GLY A 187 -1.35 2.41 -10.08
CA GLY A 187 0.11 2.35 -10.02
C GLY A 187 0.62 2.22 -8.59
N PRO A 188 1.96 2.16 -8.40
CA PRO A 188 2.55 2.27 -7.07
C PRO A 188 2.45 3.74 -6.62
N ASP A 189 1.34 4.06 -5.97
CA ASP A 189 1.08 5.37 -5.38
C ASP A 189 1.24 5.34 -3.85
N PRO A 190 1.49 6.48 -3.18
CA PRO A 190 1.66 6.51 -1.74
C PRO A 190 0.33 6.62 -0.98
N TYR A 191 -0.82 6.60 -1.67
CA TYR A 191 -2.10 6.95 -1.10
C TYR A 191 -2.80 5.73 -0.52
N ASP A 192 -3.30 5.88 0.70
CA ASP A 192 -4.11 4.86 1.35
C ASP A 192 -5.55 4.87 0.82
N TYR A 193 -6.03 6.06 0.46
CA TYR A 193 -7.31 6.25 -0.20
C TYR A 193 -7.35 7.61 -0.90
N CYS A 194 -8.30 7.75 -1.81
CA CYS A 194 -8.52 8.99 -2.52
C CYS A 194 -9.93 9.51 -2.25
N LEU A 195 -10.05 10.84 -2.18
CA LEU A 195 -11.32 11.53 -2.04
C LEU A 195 -11.58 12.38 -3.26
N SER A 196 -12.84 12.44 -3.67
CA SER A 196 -13.27 13.37 -4.72
C SER A 196 -14.56 14.07 -4.35
N THR A 197 -14.69 15.32 -4.80
CA THR A 197 -15.93 16.09 -4.77
C THR A 197 -16.12 16.83 -6.10
N PRO A 198 -17.31 16.76 -6.72
CA PRO A 198 -17.69 17.62 -7.84
C PRO A 198 -17.77 19.11 -7.51
N ASN A 199 -17.95 19.47 -6.23
CA ASN A 199 -17.95 20.85 -5.76
C ASN A 199 -17.67 20.89 -4.24
N ASP A 200 -16.50 21.39 -3.86
CA ASP A 200 -16.03 21.56 -2.48
C ASP A 200 -16.75 22.67 -1.69
N GLY A 201 -17.76 23.31 -2.28
CA GLY A 201 -18.50 24.44 -1.74
C GLY A 201 -17.81 25.79 -1.93
N SER A 202 -16.73 25.86 -2.70
CA SER A 202 -16.08 27.09 -3.17
C SER A 202 -15.92 27.11 -4.68
N GLY A 203 -16.67 26.27 -5.39
CA GLY A 203 -16.65 26.23 -6.85
C GLY A 203 -15.50 25.40 -7.43
N ASN A 204 -14.87 24.53 -6.64
CA ASN A 204 -13.81 23.64 -7.14
C ASN A 204 -14.28 22.18 -7.17
N ALA A 205 -14.07 21.50 -8.29
CA ALA A 205 -14.06 20.04 -8.37
C ALA A 205 -12.65 19.56 -8.03
N VAL A 206 -12.51 18.68 -7.04
CA VAL A 206 -11.19 18.31 -6.51
C VAL A 206 -11.10 16.80 -6.33
N LYS A 207 -9.94 16.23 -6.68
CA LYS A 207 -9.52 14.89 -6.26
C LYS A 207 -8.23 15.00 -5.45
N ILE A 208 -8.19 14.40 -4.27
CA ILE A 208 -6.99 14.32 -3.43
C ILE A 208 -6.64 12.88 -3.11
N GLY A 209 -5.34 12.59 -3.09
CA GLY A 209 -4.77 11.35 -2.57
C GLY A 209 -4.31 11.59 -1.14
N VAL A 210 -4.74 10.72 -0.22
CA VAL A 210 -4.48 10.88 1.20
C VAL A 210 -3.45 9.86 1.65
N VAL A 211 -2.47 10.33 2.43
CA VAL A 211 -1.44 9.49 3.06
C VAL A 211 -1.76 9.42 4.55
N ALA A 212 -2.10 8.21 4.99
CA ALA A 212 -2.49 7.91 6.36
C ALA A 212 -1.28 7.87 7.30
N ALA A 213 -1.55 7.83 8.61
CA ALA A 213 -0.55 8.11 9.61
C ALA A 213 0.54 7.06 9.84
N LYS A 214 0.46 5.79 9.50
CA LYS A 214 1.51 4.72 9.56
C LYS A 214 2.59 4.77 10.65
N ASP A 215 2.30 5.30 11.84
CA ASP A 215 3.15 5.15 13.03
C ASP A 215 3.05 3.73 13.60
N ALA A 216 3.98 3.35 14.47
CA ALA A 216 3.96 2.04 15.12
C ALA A 216 2.62 1.73 15.81
N GLY A 217 1.94 2.76 16.32
CA GLY A 217 0.59 2.67 16.88
C GLY A 217 -0.53 3.13 15.96
N ASP A 218 -0.30 3.49 14.69
CA ASP A 218 -1.39 3.89 13.79
C ASP A 218 -2.41 2.73 13.67
N PRO A 219 -3.67 2.94 14.07
CA PRO A 219 -4.72 1.95 13.90
C PRO A 219 -4.93 1.55 12.44
N TYR A 220 -4.53 2.37 11.47
CA TYR A 220 -4.68 2.05 10.06
C TYR A 220 -3.38 1.55 9.42
N GLY A 221 -2.29 1.50 10.18
CA GLY A 221 -1.05 0.84 9.79
C GLY A 221 -1.32 -0.61 9.39
N MET A 222 -0.45 -1.16 8.56
CA MET A 222 -0.63 -2.49 8.01
C MET A 222 0.00 -3.55 8.93
N TYR A 223 -0.64 -4.71 9.02
CA TYR A 223 -0.09 -5.94 9.58
C TYR A 223 -0.38 -7.10 8.63
N GLY A 224 0.30 -8.22 8.81
CA GLY A 224 0.11 -9.41 7.98
C GLY A 224 1.44 -9.93 7.46
N GLU A 225 1.38 -11.06 6.76
CA GLU A 225 2.56 -11.84 6.41
C GLU A 225 3.42 -12.12 7.66
N CYS A 226 2.78 -12.51 8.76
CA CYS A 226 3.37 -12.81 10.06
C CYS A 226 4.28 -14.06 10.07
N ASN A 227 4.76 -14.48 8.89
CA ASN A 227 5.60 -15.63 8.66
C ASN A 227 6.68 -15.26 7.63
N THR A 228 7.94 -15.43 8.00
CA THR A 228 9.10 -15.23 7.13
C THR A 228 9.39 -16.43 6.21
N THR A 229 8.66 -17.54 6.36
CA THR A 229 8.85 -18.76 5.58
C THR A 229 7.68 -18.94 4.60
N PRO A 230 7.81 -18.48 3.35
CA PRO A 230 6.75 -18.63 2.37
C PRO A 230 6.56 -20.12 2.09
N SER A 231 5.36 -20.65 2.34
CA SER A 231 4.80 -21.96 1.90
C SER A 231 4.59 -23.11 2.89
N ALA A 232 5.13 -23.12 4.11
CA ALA A 232 4.99 -24.32 4.96
C ALA A 232 3.61 -24.49 5.67
N TYR A 233 2.83 -23.41 5.83
CA TYR A 233 1.63 -23.41 6.70
C TYR A 233 0.35 -22.82 6.09
N GLY A 234 0.29 -22.61 4.78
CA GLY A 234 -0.95 -22.18 4.11
C GLY A 234 -1.45 -20.76 4.46
N ILE A 235 -0.62 -19.91 5.07
CA ILE A 235 -0.95 -18.50 5.35
C ILE A 235 -1.06 -17.73 4.04
N GLU A 236 -2.21 -17.08 3.80
CA GLU A 236 -2.45 -16.29 2.59
C GLU A 236 -1.59 -15.02 2.57
N LYS A 237 -1.11 -14.65 1.38
CA LYS A 237 -0.27 -13.45 1.19
C LYS A 237 -1.09 -12.17 1.43
N GLY A 238 -0.39 -11.13 1.88
CA GLY A 238 -0.90 -9.76 1.91
C GLY A 238 -1.25 -9.21 3.28
N PHE A 239 -1.46 -7.90 3.31
CA PHE A 239 -1.64 -7.11 4.51
C PHE A 239 -3.12 -6.87 4.82
N LYS A 240 -3.39 -6.56 6.08
CA LYS A 240 -4.64 -6.01 6.58
C LYS A 240 -4.33 -4.74 7.38
N SER A 241 -5.26 -3.81 7.39
CA SER A 241 -5.18 -2.66 8.29
C SER A 241 -5.37 -3.14 9.72
N LYS A 242 -4.59 -2.66 10.70
CA LYS A 242 -4.77 -3.01 12.12
C LYS A 242 -6.18 -2.71 12.62
N ALA A 243 -6.89 -1.75 12.03
CA ALA A 243 -8.27 -1.41 12.34
C ALA A 243 -9.20 -2.61 12.12
N THR A 244 -8.85 -3.49 11.17
CA THR A 244 -9.59 -4.72 10.95
C THR A 244 -9.58 -5.66 12.15
N LEU A 245 -8.57 -5.58 13.04
CA LEU A 245 -8.51 -6.34 14.29
C LEU A 245 -9.62 -5.89 15.24
N VAL A 246 -9.85 -4.58 15.35
CA VAL A 246 -10.91 -4.02 16.21
C VAL A 246 -12.29 -4.37 15.63
N THR A 247 -12.47 -4.22 14.31
CA THR A 247 -13.75 -4.54 13.70
C THR A 247 -14.04 -6.04 13.64
N SER A 248 -13.02 -6.91 13.57
CA SER A 248 -13.21 -8.37 13.54
C SER A 248 -13.72 -8.93 14.87
N VAL A 249 -13.43 -8.26 15.98
CA VAL A 249 -14.00 -8.57 17.30
C VAL A 249 -15.28 -7.78 17.61
N GLY A 250 -15.87 -7.13 16.60
CA GLY A 250 -17.16 -6.44 16.70
C GLY A 250 -17.12 -5.08 17.42
N LEU A 251 -15.93 -4.50 17.63
CA LEU A 251 -15.78 -3.21 18.28
C LEU A 251 -15.73 -2.05 17.27
N SER A 252 -16.08 -0.84 17.72
CA SER A 252 -16.01 0.38 16.91
C SER A 252 -14.61 1.00 16.93
N MET A 253 -14.24 1.63 15.82
CA MET A 253 -13.02 2.43 15.69
C MET A 253 -13.15 3.86 16.23
N ASP A 254 -14.35 4.29 16.64
CA ASP A 254 -14.63 5.72 16.95
C ASP A 254 -13.79 6.27 18.11
N THR A 255 -13.49 5.42 19.11
CA THR A 255 -12.67 5.81 20.27
C THR A 255 -11.21 5.39 20.14
N VAL A 256 -10.86 4.56 19.16
CA VAL A 256 -9.51 3.99 19.04
C VAL A 256 -8.50 5.05 18.59
N ARG A 257 -7.49 5.30 19.44
CA ARG A 257 -6.39 6.24 19.18
C ARG A 257 -5.16 5.56 18.62
N SER A 258 -4.83 4.38 19.13
CA SER A 258 -3.66 3.62 18.65
C SER A 258 -3.87 2.11 18.73
N ILE A 259 -3.29 1.39 17.78
CA ILE A 259 -3.16 -0.07 17.79
C ILE A 259 -1.69 -0.42 17.59
N ASP A 260 -1.06 -0.90 18.66
CA ASP A 260 0.31 -1.39 18.64
C ASP A 260 0.28 -2.89 18.35
N LEU A 261 0.99 -3.32 17.32
CA LEU A 261 1.26 -4.75 17.12
C LEU A 261 2.31 -5.18 18.13
N ILE A 262 1.88 -6.02 19.07
CA ILE A 262 2.72 -6.61 20.11
C ILE A 262 3.43 -7.85 19.56
N GLY A 263 2.71 -8.63 18.75
CA GLY A 263 3.22 -9.85 18.13
C GLY A 263 2.48 -10.16 16.83
N CYS A 264 3.21 -10.79 15.91
CA CYS A 264 2.72 -11.19 14.59
C CYS A 264 3.55 -12.42 14.19
N ASN A 265 2.99 -13.62 14.38
CA ASN A 265 3.63 -14.92 14.15
C ASN A 265 2.72 -15.91 13.42
N ALA A 266 3.28 -17.03 12.95
CA ALA A 266 2.47 -18.17 12.50
C ALA A 266 1.73 -18.82 13.71
N PRO A 267 0.44 -19.15 13.56
CA PRO A 267 -0.39 -19.67 14.66
C PRO A 267 0.03 -21.07 15.14
N VAL A 268 0.78 -21.83 14.31
CA VAL A 268 1.18 -23.23 14.55
C VAL A 268 2.70 -23.43 14.72
N GLY A 269 3.48 -22.35 14.91
CA GLY A 269 4.92 -22.44 15.16
C GLY A 269 5.28 -22.94 16.57
N ILE A 270 6.48 -23.48 16.75
CA ILE A 270 7.00 -23.89 18.07
C ILE A 270 7.03 -22.65 18.99
N GLY A 271 6.21 -22.65 20.04
CA GLY A 271 6.07 -21.51 20.98
C GLY A 271 4.90 -20.56 20.72
N SER A 272 4.10 -20.80 19.67
CA SER A 272 2.89 -20.01 19.35
C SER A 272 1.63 -20.77 19.76
N TRP A 273 0.83 -20.23 20.69
CA TRP A 273 -0.52 -20.71 21.01
C TRP A 273 -1.50 -19.55 20.77
N PHE A 274 -1.86 -19.34 19.51
CA PHE A 274 -2.89 -18.36 19.16
C PHE A 274 -4.24 -19.08 19.10
N PRO A 275 -5.30 -18.54 19.73
CA PRO A 275 -6.66 -19.01 19.48
C PRO A 275 -7.00 -19.04 17.99
N GLU A 276 -7.83 -19.99 17.56
CA GLU A 276 -8.25 -20.12 16.15
C GLU A 276 -9.00 -18.89 15.64
N ASN A 277 -9.66 -18.14 16.54
CA ASN A 277 -10.39 -16.93 16.23
C ASN A 277 -9.80 -15.73 16.98
N MET A 278 -9.98 -14.53 16.43
CA MET A 278 -9.67 -13.29 17.14
C MET A 278 -10.56 -13.14 18.38
N VAL A 279 -9.92 -12.88 19.52
CA VAL A 279 -10.57 -12.60 20.80
C VAL A 279 -10.09 -11.26 21.35
N THR A 280 -10.86 -10.68 22.27
CA THR A 280 -10.51 -9.42 22.94
C THR A 280 -10.75 -9.53 24.44
N GLY A 281 -9.93 -8.83 25.23
CA GLY A 281 -9.97 -8.89 26.68
C GLY A 281 -8.90 -8.02 27.33
N SER A 282 -8.68 -8.24 28.63
CA SER A 282 -7.60 -7.57 29.35
C SER A 282 -6.25 -8.04 28.80
N CYS A 283 -5.29 -7.12 28.67
CA CYS A 283 -3.94 -7.48 28.22
C CYS A 283 -3.21 -8.44 29.18
N SER A 284 -3.66 -8.56 30.42
CA SER A 284 -3.15 -9.55 31.39
C SER A 284 -3.61 -10.99 31.10
N GLU A 285 -4.64 -11.17 30.26
CA GLU A 285 -5.21 -12.49 29.90
C GLU A 285 -4.47 -13.11 28.71
N ILE A 286 -3.55 -12.37 28.09
CA ILE A 286 -2.74 -12.88 26.99
C ILE A 286 -1.82 -13.99 27.54
N PRO A 287 -1.76 -15.16 26.89
CA PRO A 287 -0.96 -16.31 27.33
C PRO A 287 0.57 -16.12 27.20
N ILE A 288 1.02 -14.86 27.05
CA ILE A 288 2.41 -14.45 26.93
C ILE A 288 2.63 -13.35 27.98
N PRO A 289 3.64 -13.46 28.86
CA PRO A 289 3.94 -12.42 29.84
C PRO A 289 4.33 -11.11 29.14
N LEU A 290 3.42 -10.13 29.14
CA LEU A 290 3.70 -8.79 28.62
C LEU A 290 3.98 -7.84 29.78
N ALA A 291 5.25 -7.49 29.98
CA ALA A 291 5.70 -6.57 31.04
C ALA A 291 5.13 -5.14 30.94
N TRP A 292 4.31 -4.87 29.93
CA TRP A 292 3.76 -3.56 29.57
C TRP A 292 2.26 -3.62 29.22
N ALA A 293 1.57 -4.69 29.65
CA ALA A 293 0.14 -4.90 29.47
C ALA A 293 -0.74 -3.74 30.00
N ASN A 294 -0.26 -3.01 31.02
CA ASN A 294 -0.95 -1.89 31.64
C ASN A 294 -0.98 -0.59 30.80
N ARG A 295 -0.27 -0.56 29.66
CA ARG A 295 -0.22 0.62 28.78
C ARG A 295 -1.42 0.73 27.85
N TYR A 296 -2.19 -0.34 27.71
CA TYR A 296 -3.29 -0.44 26.76
C TYR A 296 -4.63 -0.48 27.47
N SER A 297 -5.66 0.10 26.85
CA SER A 297 -7.03 0.03 27.35
C SER A 297 -7.56 -1.41 27.30
N TYR A 298 -7.23 -2.15 26.24
CA TYR A 298 -7.55 -3.57 26.07
C TYR A 298 -6.61 -4.19 25.03
N CYS A 299 -6.66 -5.51 24.90
CA CYS A 299 -5.91 -6.23 23.88
C CYS A 299 -6.80 -7.08 22.98
N ILE A 300 -6.27 -7.37 21.79
CA ILE A 300 -6.84 -8.29 20.81
C ILE A 300 -5.77 -9.32 20.47
N TRP A 301 -6.11 -10.60 20.50
CA TRP A 301 -5.18 -11.65 20.10
C TRP A 301 -5.91 -12.83 19.48
N GLY A 302 -5.21 -13.62 18.66
CA GLY A 302 -5.78 -14.77 17.97
C GLY A 302 -5.29 -14.89 16.54
N THR A 303 -5.95 -15.75 15.77
CA THR A 303 -5.64 -15.97 14.36
C THR A 303 -6.64 -15.21 13.49
N ASP A 304 -6.15 -14.44 12.52
CA ASP A 304 -7.02 -13.74 11.56
C ASP A 304 -7.52 -14.67 10.44
N ASP A 305 -8.44 -14.15 9.62
CA ASP A 305 -8.99 -14.82 8.44
C ASP A 305 -7.95 -15.18 7.36
N LYS A 306 -6.71 -14.69 7.46
CA LYS A 306 -5.59 -15.01 6.56
C LYS A 306 -4.59 -15.98 7.20
N GLY A 307 -4.83 -16.42 8.45
CA GLY A 307 -3.95 -17.32 9.18
C GLY A 307 -2.79 -16.63 9.89
N ASN A 308 -2.83 -15.30 10.09
CA ASN A 308 -1.85 -14.58 10.89
C ASN A 308 -2.20 -14.68 12.38
N GLY A 309 -1.28 -15.19 13.20
CA GLY A 309 -1.36 -15.11 14.66
C GLY A 309 -0.90 -13.73 15.13
N VAL A 310 -1.79 -12.97 15.76
CA VAL A 310 -1.54 -11.57 16.13
C VAL A 310 -1.79 -11.36 17.62
N VAL A 311 -0.99 -10.50 18.23
CA VAL A 311 -1.29 -9.83 19.50
C VAL A 311 -1.22 -8.33 19.24
N ALA A 312 -2.26 -7.60 19.61
CA ALA A 312 -2.32 -6.15 19.49
C ALA A 312 -2.84 -5.49 20.77
N GLY A 313 -2.19 -4.41 21.18
CA GLY A 313 -2.62 -3.54 22.26
C GLY A 313 -3.36 -2.34 21.71
N VAL A 314 -4.52 -2.00 22.28
CA VAL A 314 -5.37 -0.92 21.80
C VAL A 314 -5.53 0.16 22.86
N ASN A 315 -5.34 1.42 22.46
CA ASN A 315 -5.62 2.60 23.27
C ASN A 315 -6.86 3.31 22.75
N GLN A 316 -7.78 3.63 23.66
CA GLN A 316 -8.96 4.49 23.40
C GLN A 316 -8.76 5.94 23.87
#